data_AF-A0A8T6J8T5-F1
#
_entry.id   AF-A0A8T6J8T5-F1
#
_cell.length_a   1.000
_cell.length_b   1.000
_cell.length_c   1.000
_cell.angle_alpha   90.00
_cell.angle_beta   90.00
_cell.angle_gamma   90.00
#
_symmetry.space_group_name_H-M   'P 1'
#
loop_
_entity.id
_entity.type
_entity.pdbx_description
1 polymer ?
#
loop_
_entity_poly.entity_id
_entity_poly.type
_entity_poly.pdbx_seq_one_letter_code
_entity_poly.pdbx_strand_id
1 'polypeptide(L)'
;MFELTRRTFLAATGAISITQAFSPAGTSAAMAAETADGMKFDDPQHNLDAQVRLWGGTDNRVRYGFGQGRAFAVFQGELAIPLFDARAVAWNRFRRETDGSYVRQTAFVQYHYNLDGGFAESWTNPVTGESRQLPVIRNEFGEVRFRTTGTDIPPEMEVETPWEDGVPRIFPWIVMGDDVWLSKEEMVRYRSAREGRRVVENAVRTYHTSLAELNDLQRPSVSSRMVEYAQSELFGFLGMPEGRSGHLLWRFVSRKHESLDDLPGDIRREVDRRNPELWEIPG
;
A
#
# COMPACT_ATOMS: atom_id res chain seq x y z
N MET A 1 -21.51 16.27 -11.67
CA MET A 1 -21.69 15.56 -10.38
C MET A 1 -21.76 14.09 -10.71
N PHE A 2 -20.67 13.35 -10.49
CA PHE A 2 -20.62 11.91 -10.78
C PHE A 2 -20.71 11.15 -9.45
N GLU A 3 -21.81 10.46 -9.22
CA GLU A 3 -21.91 9.50 -8.12
C GLU A 3 -21.08 8.26 -8.48
N LEU A 4 -19.92 8.12 -7.81
CA LEU A 4 -19.12 6.90 -7.89
C LEU A 4 -19.69 5.88 -6.89
N THR A 5 -20.42 4.90 -7.41
CA THR A 5 -21.04 3.83 -6.62
C THR A 5 -20.01 2.86 -6.04
N ARG A 6 -19.72 2.99 -4.73
CA ARG A 6 -19.30 1.97 -3.73
C ARG A 6 -18.28 0.85 -4.06
N ARG A 7 -17.68 0.79 -5.25
CA ARG A 7 -16.71 -0.24 -5.69
C ARG A 7 -15.72 0.33 -6.72
N THR A 8 -15.12 1.48 -6.43
CA THR A 8 -14.09 2.05 -7.31
C THR A 8 -12.70 1.57 -6.86
N PHE A 9 -12.26 0.45 -7.45
CA PHE A 9 -10.87 0.03 -7.34
C PHE A 9 -9.96 1.06 -8.04
N LEU A 10 -9.35 1.95 -7.26
CA LEU A 10 -8.31 2.87 -7.70
C LEU A 10 -6.95 2.33 -7.26
N ALA A 11 -6.02 2.25 -8.22
CA ALA A 11 -4.59 2.28 -7.93
C ALA A 11 -4.31 3.52 -7.08
N ALA A 12 -3.86 3.29 -5.85
CA ALA A 12 -3.30 4.31 -5.01
C ALA A 12 -1.99 3.80 -4.44
N THR A 13 -0.95 4.23 -5.13
CA THR A 13 0.41 4.38 -4.64
C THR A 13 0.40 5.26 -3.39
N GLY A 14 0.18 4.62 -2.24
CA GLY A 14 0.00 5.29 -0.95
C GLY A 14 -0.55 4.43 0.20
N ALA A 15 -1.34 3.37 -0.04
CA ALA A 15 -2.00 2.68 1.09
C ALA A 15 -2.37 1.18 1.00
N ILE A 16 -2.82 0.64 -0.15
CA ILE A 16 -3.48 -0.69 -0.17
C ILE A 16 -3.08 -1.55 -1.38
N SER A 17 -2.33 -2.61 -1.10
CA SER A 17 -1.99 -3.70 -2.02
C SER A 17 -3.06 -4.78 -2.21
N ILE A 18 -3.14 -5.35 -3.42
CA ILE A 18 -3.54 -6.74 -3.68
C ILE A 18 -2.28 -7.62 -3.82
N THR A 19 -1.40 -7.61 -2.81
CA THR A 19 -0.15 -8.38 -2.93
C THR A 19 -0.42 -9.88 -2.93
N GLN A 20 0.09 -10.57 -3.94
CA GLN A 20 0.90 -11.75 -3.66
C GLN A 20 2.37 -11.30 -3.79
N ALA A 21 3.32 -12.01 -3.19
CA ALA A 21 4.73 -11.60 -3.26
C ALA A 21 5.61 -12.76 -3.73
N PHE A 22 6.70 -12.41 -4.39
CA PHE A 22 7.75 -13.34 -4.75
C PHE A 22 8.82 -13.38 -3.65
N SER A 23 9.29 -14.59 -3.32
CA SER A 23 10.69 -14.77 -2.94
C SER A 23 11.38 -15.39 -4.14
N PRO A 24 12.47 -14.80 -4.66
CA PRO A 24 13.39 -15.55 -5.49
C PRO A 24 13.84 -16.79 -4.70
N ALA A 25 13.96 -17.93 -5.38
CA ALA A 25 14.67 -19.09 -4.85
C ALA A 25 16.18 -18.80 -4.82
N GLY A 26 16.56 -17.85 -3.98
CA GLY A 26 17.93 -17.47 -3.65
C GLY A 26 18.06 -17.57 -2.15
N THR A 27 19.05 -18.36 -1.69
CA THR A 27 19.26 -18.66 -0.28
C THR A 27 19.75 -17.42 0.46
N SER A 28 18.83 -16.52 0.82
CA SER A 28 19.08 -15.56 1.89
C SER A 28 19.16 -16.36 3.18
N ALA A 29 20.38 -16.78 3.52
CA ALA A 29 20.67 -17.32 4.83
C ALA A 29 20.47 -16.18 5.82
N ALA A 30 19.26 -16.07 6.36
CA ALA A 30 18.96 -15.19 7.46
C ALA A 30 19.86 -15.61 8.63
N MET A 31 20.96 -14.87 8.85
CA MET A 31 21.78 -15.02 10.05
C MET A 31 21.05 -14.38 11.26
N ALA A 32 19.83 -14.81 11.48
CA ALA A 32 19.08 -14.57 12.70
C ALA A 32 19.48 -15.66 13.71
N ALA A 33 19.76 -15.25 14.94
CA ALA A 33 19.73 -16.19 16.05
C ALA A 33 18.26 -16.52 16.33
N GLU A 34 17.74 -17.56 15.67
CA GLU A 34 16.42 -18.10 15.98
C GLU A 34 16.40 -18.57 17.44
N THR A 35 15.67 -17.83 18.29
CA THR A 35 15.24 -18.37 19.58
C THR A 35 14.24 -19.49 19.28
N ALA A 36 14.35 -20.63 19.97
CA ALA A 36 13.54 -21.83 19.67
C ALA A 36 12.01 -21.58 19.64
N ASP A 37 11.54 -20.58 20.39
CA ASP A 37 10.14 -20.17 20.51
C ASP A 37 9.79 -18.87 19.73
N GLY A 38 10.67 -18.39 18.86
CA GLY A 38 10.56 -17.10 18.16
C GLY A 38 9.88 -17.14 16.79
N MET A 39 10.02 -16.03 16.05
CA MET A 39 9.64 -15.94 14.64
C MET A 39 10.42 -16.96 13.81
N LYS A 40 9.74 -17.62 12.86
CA LYS A 40 10.32 -18.61 11.94
C LYS A 40 10.10 -18.10 10.55
N PHE A 41 11.17 -17.69 9.88
CA PHE A 41 11.06 -16.97 8.62
C PHE A 41 10.78 -17.88 7.41
N ASP A 42 10.89 -19.19 7.58
CA ASP A 42 10.55 -20.23 6.60
C ASP A 42 9.15 -20.85 6.81
N ASP A 43 8.45 -20.53 7.90
CA ASP A 43 7.09 -21.00 8.16
C ASP A 43 6.06 -20.07 7.47
N PRO A 44 5.18 -20.59 6.58
CA PRO A 44 4.20 -19.76 5.86
C PRO A 44 3.15 -19.08 6.74
N GLN A 45 2.77 -19.66 7.87
CA GLN A 45 1.81 -19.07 8.81
C GLN A 45 2.48 -17.94 9.60
N HIS A 46 3.70 -18.15 10.10
CA HIS A 46 4.48 -17.09 10.73
C HIS A 46 4.71 -15.91 9.78
N ASN A 47 4.99 -16.17 8.49
CA ASN A 47 5.10 -15.14 7.45
C ASN A 47 3.80 -14.32 7.29
N LEU A 48 2.64 -14.99 7.21
CA LEU A 48 1.33 -14.34 7.12
C LEU A 48 1.01 -13.53 8.39
N ASP A 49 1.22 -14.11 9.57
CA ASP A 49 1.00 -13.46 10.85
C ASP A 49 1.89 -12.21 11.00
N ALA A 50 3.18 -12.31 10.69
CA ALA A 50 4.12 -11.18 10.73
C ALA A 50 3.72 -10.05 9.75
N GLN A 51 3.21 -10.39 8.55
CA GLN A 51 2.68 -9.41 7.62
C GLN A 51 1.44 -8.68 8.18
N VAL A 52 0.49 -9.42 8.74
CA VAL A 52 -0.71 -8.84 9.38
C VAL A 52 -0.31 -7.95 10.55
N ARG A 53 0.67 -8.38 11.36
CA ARG A 53 1.25 -7.61 12.47
C ARG A 53 2.00 -6.36 12.00
N LEU A 54 2.54 -6.32 10.78
CA LEU A 54 3.15 -5.11 10.20
C LEU A 54 2.08 -4.12 9.69
N TRP A 55 1.01 -4.61 9.08
CA TRP A 55 0.00 -3.79 8.38
C TRP A 55 -1.15 -3.29 9.27
N GLY A 56 -1.50 -4.10 10.27
CA GLY A 56 -2.52 -3.84 11.26
C GLY A 56 -2.16 -4.61 12.52
N GLY A 57 -2.99 -5.58 12.88
CA GLY A 57 -2.69 -6.56 13.90
C GLY A 57 -3.67 -7.73 13.89
N THR A 58 -3.35 -8.79 14.63
CA THR A 58 -4.07 -10.08 14.64
C THR A 58 -5.27 -10.13 15.61
N ASP A 59 -5.53 -9.03 16.32
CA ASP A 59 -6.53 -8.89 17.39
C ASP A 59 -7.87 -8.27 16.94
N ASN A 60 -8.10 -8.16 15.63
CA ASN A 60 -9.28 -7.50 15.03
C ASN A 60 -9.48 -6.01 15.44
N ARG A 61 -8.45 -5.36 16.01
CA ARG A 61 -8.50 -3.91 16.28
C ARG A 61 -8.12 -3.11 15.05
N VAL A 62 -8.84 -2.01 14.83
CA VAL A 62 -8.52 -1.03 13.78
C VAL A 62 -7.19 -0.34 14.11
N ARG A 63 -6.31 -0.25 13.12
CA ARG A 63 -5.06 0.52 13.16
C ARG A 63 -4.92 1.38 11.93
N TYR A 64 -4.16 2.46 12.06
CA TYR A 64 -4.11 3.52 11.07
C TYR A 64 -2.74 3.58 10.39
N GLY A 65 -2.72 3.98 9.13
CA GLY A 65 -1.49 4.29 8.39
C GLY A 65 -1.49 5.74 7.99
N PHE A 66 -0.37 6.44 8.18
CA PHE A 66 -0.13 7.75 7.55
C PHE A 66 1.13 7.67 6.70
N GLY A 67 1.03 8.16 5.46
CA GLY A 67 2.14 8.24 4.53
C GLY A 67 2.21 9.57 3.80
N GLN A 68 3.41 9.91 3.36
CA GLN A 68 3.65 11.05 2.48
C GLN A 68 4.68 10.68 1.41
N GLY A 69 4.55 11.25 0.23
CA GLY A 69 5.36 10.91 -0.92
C GLY A 69 5.28 11.94 -2.03
N ARG A 70 5.95 11.64 -3.14
CA ARG A 70 6.03 12.49 -4.32
C ARG A 70 5.83 11.67 -5.59
N ALA A 71 5.06 12.22 -6.52
CA ALA A 71 4.94 11.71 -7.88
C ALA A 71 5.94 12.42 -8.80
N PHE A 72 6.51 11.66 -9.73
CA PHE A 72 7.39 12.14 -10.79
C PHE A 72 6.92 11.59 -12.13
N ALA A 73 6.88 12.40 -13.19
CA ALA A 73 6.74 11.88 -14.55
C ALA A 73 8.12 11.41 -15.06
N VAL A 74 8.17 10.23 -15.67
CA VAL A 74 9.37 9.67 -16.28
C VAL A 74 9.12 9.45 -17.76
N PHE A 75 9.94 10.10 -18.59
CA PHE A 75 9.94 10.00 -20.05
C PHE A 75 11.27 9.42 -20.53
N GLN A 76 11.29 8.77 -21.70
CA GLN A 76 12.48 8.09 -22.19
C GLN A 76 13.61 9.08 -22.51
N GLY A 77 14.76 8.92 -21.86
CA GLY A 77 15.93 9.76 -22.06
C GLY A 77 15.89 11.12 -21.34
N GLU A 78 14.82 11.41 -20.60
CA GLU A 78 14.69 12.62 -19.78
C GLU A 78 14.98 12.34 -18.30
N LEU A 79 15.34 13.39 -17.54
CA LEU A 79 15.32 13.32 -16.08
C LEU A 79 13.87 13.28 -15.57
N ALA A 80 13.63 12.57 -14.47
CA ALA A 80 12.30 12.49 -13.86
C ALA A 80 11.83 13.88 -13.39
N ILE A 81 10.63 14.29 -13.83
CA ILE A 81 10.04 15.60 -13.55
C ILE A 81 9.14 15.50 -12.32
N PRO A 82 9.45 16.17 -11.18
CA PRO A 82 8.55 16.24 -10.03
C PRO A 82 7.19 16.83 -10.44
N LEU A 83 6.09 16.20 -10.04
CA LEU A 83 4.74 16.67 -10.38
C LEU A 83 4.06 17.35 -9.18
N PHE A 84 3.86 16.60 -8.10
CA PHE A 84 3.18 17.03 -6.88
C PHE A 84 3.59 16.13 -5.71
N ASP A 85 3.39 16.63 -4.50
CA ASP A 85 3.44 15.82 -3.29
C ASP A 85 2.07 15.18 -3.03
N ALA A 86 2.07 14.09 -2.27
CA ALA A 86 0.87 13.38 -1.87
C ALA A 86 0.96 12.98 -0.40
N ARG A 87 -0.18 13.04 0.29
CA ARG A 87 -0.32 12.52 1.66
C ARG A 87 -1.52 11.60 1.71
N ALA A 88 -1.31 10.39 2.22
CA ALA A 88 -2.30 9.35 2.33
C ALA A 88 -2.56 9.00 3.79
N VAL A 89 -3.81 8.70 4.11
CA VAL A 89 -4.21 8.15 5.41
C VAL A 89 -5.20 7.02 5.21
N ALA A 90 -4.98 5.93 5.93
CA ALA A 90 -5.71 4.68 5.78
C ALA A 90 -6.02 4.08 7.16
N TRP A 91 -7.00 3.17 7.19
CA TRP A 91 -7.18 2.26 8.32
C TRP A 91 -7.21 0.81 7.85
N ASN A 92 -6.86 -0.10 8.76
CA ASN A 92 -6.81 -1.54 8.54
C ASN A 92 -7.41 -2.26 9.75
N ARG A 93 -8.29 -3.22 9.48
CA ARG A 93 -8.77 -4.21 10.45
C ARG A 93 -8.58 -5.60 9.85
N PHE A 94 -8.00 -6.53 10.61
CA PHE A 94 -7.79 -7.92 10.19
C PHE A 94 -8.49 -8.88 11.15
N ARG A 95 -9.43 -9.65 10.64
CA ARG A 95 -10.16 -10.69 11.38
C ARG A 95 -9.56 -12.05 11.03
N ARG A 96 -9.03 -12.77 12.01
CA ARG A 96 -8.50 -14.13 11.82
C ARG A 96 -9.65 -15.11 11.62
N GLU A 97 -9.52 -16.00 10.65
CA GLU A 97 -10.44 -17.11 10.39
C GLU A 97 -9.98 -18.40 11.07
N THR A 98 -10.85 -19.40 11.13
CA THR A 98 -10.56 -20.70 11.78
C THR A 98 -9.47 -21.51 11.07
N ASP A 99 -9.23 -21.26 9.79
CA ASP A 99 -8.19 -21.90 8.98
C ASP A 99 -6.81 -21.22 9.08
N GLY A 100 -6.69 -20.15 9.87
CA GLY A 100 -5.46 -19.37 10.01
C GLY A 100 -5.28 -18.25 8.97
N SER A 101 -6.20 -18.14 8.00
CA SER A 101 -6.26 -16.99 7.09
C SER A 101 -6.77 -15.73 7.81
N TYR A 102 -6.64 -14.57 7.15
CA TYR A 102 -7.16 -13.30 7.65
C TYR A 102 -8.03 -12.61 6.61
N VAL A 103 -9.19 -12.10 7.04
CA VAL A 103 -9.97 -11.17 6.25
C VAL A 103 -9.60 -9.75 6.65
N ARG A 104 -9.15 -8.96 5.67
CA ARG A 104 -8.84 -7.54 5.79
C ARG A 104 -10.04 -6.70 5.36
N GLN A 105 -10.35 -5.69 6.17
CA GLN A 105 -11.18 -4.55 5.80
C GLN A 105 -10.30 -3.30 5.89
N THR A 106 -10.45 -2.39 4.94
CA THR A 106 -9.57 -1.23 4.84
C THR A 106 -10.13 -0.17 3.89
N ALA A 107 -9.90 1.10 4.22
CA ALA A 107 -10.15 2.22 3.33
C ALA A 107 -9.02 3.25 3.47
N PHE A 108 -8.83 4.08 2.45
CA PHE A 108 -7.91 5.22 2.50
C PHE A 108 -8.44 6.44 1.76
N VAL A 109 -7.86 7.60 2.10
CA VAL A 109 -7.88 8.80 1.26
C VAL A 109 -6.47 9.30 1.02
N GLN A 110 -6.22 9.79 -0.19
CA GLN A 110 -4.99 10.48 -0.59
C GLN A 110 -5.33 11.87 -1.16
N TYR A 111 -4.62 12.86 -0.64
CA TYR A 111 -4.66 14.25 -1.07
C TYR A 111 -3.37 14.63 -1.77
N HIS A 112 -3.48 15.49 -2.77
CA HIS A 112 -2.36 16.04 -3.51
C HIS A 112 -2.01 17.45 -3.02
N TYR A 113 -0.73 17.78 -3.06
CA TYR A 113 -0.13 19.01 -2.56
C TYR A 113 0.81 19.58 -3.62
N ASN A 114 0.85 20.91 -3.73
CA ASN A 114 1.79 21.55 -4.65
C ASN A 114 3.23 21.40 -4.11
N LEU A 115 4.23 21.49 -5.00
CA LEU A 115 5.64 21.23 -4.66
C LEU A 115 6.28 22.31 -3.75
N ASP A 116 5.67 23.49 -3.69
CA ASP A 116 5.92 24.58 -2.76
C ASP A 116 5.13 24.46 -1.44
N GLY A 117 4.24 23.48 -1.35
CA GLY A 117 3.39 23.17 -0.20
C GLY A 117 1.93 23.55 -0.39
N GLY A 118 1.11 23.23 0.62
CA GLY A 118 -0.34 23.48 0.57
C GLY A 118 -1.11 22.50 -0.33
N PHE A 119 -2.41 22.38 -0.08
CA PHE A 119 -3.28 21.47 -0.82
C PHE A 119 -3.44 21.94 -2.27
N ALA A 120 -3.36 21.01 -3.22
CA ALA A 120 -3.44 21.29 -4.67
C ALA A 120 -4.88 21.55 -5.16
N GLU A 121 -5.51 22.64 -4.72
CA GLU A 121 -6.83 23.07 -5.23
C GLU A 121 -6.73 23.54 -6.68
N SER A 122 -5.59 24.13 -7.04
CA SER A 122 -5.13 24.36 -8.40
C SER A 122 -3.67 23.91 -8.50
N TRP A 123 -3.35 23.14 -9.54
CA TRP A 123 -2.02 22.58 -9.81
C TRP A 123 -1.62 22.91 -11.25
N THR A 124 -0.46 23.53 -11.44
CA THR A 124 0.11 23.72 -12.77
C THR A 124 0.92 22.49 -13.17
N ASN A 125 0.55 21.82 -14.26
CA ASN A 125 1.30 20.68 -14.76
C ASN A 125 2.70 21.12 -15.21
N PRO A 126 3.81 20.66 -14.58
CA PRO A 126 5.16 21.08 -14.96
C PRO A 126 5.59 20.65 -16.37
N VAL A 127 4.86 19.70 -16.97
CA VAL A 127 5.13 19.13 -18.30
C VAL A 127 4.46 19.95 -19.43
N THR A 128 3.34 20.62 -19.15
CA THR A 128 2.54 21.35 -20.16
C THR A 128 2.33 22.85 -19.85
N GLY A 129 2.55 23.28 -18.61
CA GLY A 129 2.24 24.64 -18.14
C GLY A 129 0.74 24.89 -17.88
N GLU A 130 -0.13 23.90 -18.11
CA GLU A 130 -1.58 24.05 -17.93
C GLU A 130 -2.00 23.95 -16.46
N SER A 131 -2.96 24.79 -16.05
CA SER A 131 -3.60 24.67 -14.73
C SER A 131 -4.68 23.60 -14.75
N ARG A 132 -4.65 22.67 -13.77
CA ARG A 132 -5.57 21.54 -13.63
C ARG A 132 -5.91 21.33 -12.16
N GLN A 133 -7.04 20.68 -11.89
CA GLN A 133 -7.43 20.27 -10.54
C GLN A 133 -7.04 18.80 -10.33
N LEU A 134 -6.25 18.53 -9.29
CA LEU A 134 -5.91 17.14 -8.92
C LEU A 134 -7.07 16.54 -8.11
N PRO A 135 -7.55 15.32 -8.45
CA PRO A 135 -8.62 14.69 -7.70
C PRO A 135 -8.13 14.24 -6.32
N VAL A 136 -9.05 14.17 -5.36
CA VAL A 136 -8.85 13.35 -4.16
C VAL A 136 -8.98 11.88 -4.57
N ILE A 137 -8.01 11.05 -4.21
CA ILE A 137 -8.07 9.60 -4.47
C ILE A 137 -8.64 8.95 -3.21
N ARG A 138 -9.71 8.16 -3.37
CA ARG A 138 -10.40 7.42 -2.31
C ARG A 138 -10.55 5.98 -2.75
N ASN A 139 -10.40 5.03 -1.84
CA ASN A 139 -10.79 3.65 -2.10
C ASN A 139 -11.34 3.02 -0.82
N GLU A 140 -12.49 2.37 -0.94
CA GLU A 140 -13.12 1.56 0.07
C GLU A 140 -13.04 0.12 -0.44
N PHE A 141 -12.23 -0.71 0.21
CA PHE A 141 -12.16 -2.12 -0.16
C PHE A 141 -13.29 -2.86 0.55
N GLY A 142 -13.88 -3.81 -0.17
CA GLY A 142 -14.61 -4.90 0.47
C GLY A 142 -13.67 -5.80 1.28
N GLU A 143 -14.22 -6.90 1.77
CA GLU A 143 -13.41 -7.91 2.47
C GLU A 143 -12.45 -8.62 1.51
N VAL A 144 -11.15 -8.59 1.83
CA VAL A 144 -10.09 -9.27 1.07
C VAL A 144 -9.44 -10.32 1.97
N ARG A 145 -9.42 -11.60 1.56
CA ARG A 145 -8.82 -12.68 2.34
C ARG A 145 -7.35 -12.89 1.97
N PHE A 146 -6.50 -12.96 2.98
CA PHE A 146 -5.08 -13.28 2.90
C PHE A 146 -4.83 -14.66 3.50
N ARG A 147 -4.21 -15.55 2.72
CA ARG A 147 -3.81 -16.92 3.09
C ARG A 147 -2.30 -17.06 3.05
N THR A 148 -1.79 -18.17 3.58
CA THR A 148 -0.38 -18.54 3.45
C THR A 148 0.06 -18.72 1.99
N THR A 149 -0.87 -18.95 1.06
CA THR A 149 -0.60 -19.11 -0.39
C THR A 149 -0.80 -17.83 -1.22
N GLY A 150 -1.25 -16.72 -0.62
CA GLY A 150 -1.50 -15.46 -1.34
C GLY A 150 -2.81 -14.79 -0.95
N THR A 151 -3.34 -13.95 -1.83
CA THR A 151 -4.58 -13.19 -1.62
C THR A 151 -5.69 -13.80 -2.46
N ASP A 152 -6.89 -13.96 -1.89
CA ASP A 152 -8.11 -14.31 -2.63
C ASP A 152 -8.49 -13.12 -3.52
N ILE A 153 -8.21 -13.22 -4.82
CA ILE A 153 -8.61 -12.22 -5.81
C ILE A 153 -9.95 -12.67 -6.43
N PRO A 154 -11.01 -11.84 -6.38
CA PRO A 154 -12.27 -12.12 -7.08
C PRO A 154 -12.03 -12.28 -8.60
N PRO A 155 -12.51 -13.36 -9.24
CA PRO A 155 -12.27 -13.60 -10.68
C PRO A 155 -12.71 -12.45 -11.59
N GLU A 156 -13.71 -11.67 -11.16
CA GLU A 156 -14.28 -10.54 -11.89
C GLU A 156 -13.32 -9.34 -12.01
N MET A 157 -12.24 -9.29 -11.23
CA MET A 157 -11.25 -8.20 -11.28
C MET A 157 -10.26 -8.31 -12.44
N GLU A 158 -10.21 -9.43 -13.16
CA GLU A 158 -9.25 -9.70 -14.26
C GLU A 158 -7.79 -9.35 -13.89
N VAL A 159 -7.34 -9.72 -12.68
CA VAL A 159 -5.95 -9.46 -12.26
C VAL A 159 -5.03 -10.52 -12.86
N GLU A 160 -4.04 -10.07 -13.62
CA GLU A 160 -3.02 -10.90 -14.23
C GLU A 160 -1.78 -11.01 -13.35
N THR A 161 -1.49 -12.28 -13.08
CA THR A 161 -0.59 -12.84 -12.07
C THR A 161 0.86 -13.10 -12.54
N PRO A 162 1.97 -12.51 -12.05
CA PRO A 162 3.32 -13.06 -12.30
C PRO A 162 3.74 -14.07 -11.21
N TRP A 163 2.89 -14.30 -10.21
CA TRP A 163 3.05 -15.27 -9.13
C TRP A 163 2.12 -16.46 -9.33
N GLU A 164 2.59 -17.65 -9.02
CA GLU A 164 1.82 -18.90 -9.15
C GLU A 164 0.87 -19.09 -7.97
N ASP A 165 -0.44 -19.26 -8.22
CA ASP A 165 -1.45 -19.47 -7.18
C ASP A 165 -1.26 -20.80 -6.43
N GLY A 166 -1.61 -20.83 -5.16
CA GLY A 166 -1.55 -22.05 -4.33
C GLY A 166 -0.16 -22.37 -3.76
N VAL A 167 0.90 -21.68 -4.18
CA VAL A 167 2.25 -21.85 -3.62
C VAL A 167 2.40 -21.05 -2.31
N PRO A 168 2.86 -21.67 -1.20
CA PRO A 168 3.11 -20.95 0.06
C PRO A 168 4.06 -19.76 -0.11
N ARG A 169 3.70 -18.62 0.48
CA ARG A 169 4.40 -17.35 0.38
C ARG A 169 5.34 -17.17 1.56
N ILE A 170 6.60 -17.52 1.35
CA ILE A 170 7.71 -17.02 2.16
C ILE A 170 8.11 -15.66 1.61
N PHE A 171 8.29 -14.66 2.47
CA PHE A 171 8.74 -13.34 2.05
C PHE A 171 10.28 -13.19 2.19
N PRO A 172 10.93 -12.33 1.38
CA PRO A 172 12.37 -12.12 1.47
C PRO A 172 12.70 -11.20 2.67
N TRP A 173 12.69 -11.79 3.86
CA TRP A 173 13.08 -11.12 5.10
C TRP A 173 14.60 -10.90 5.16
N ILE A 174 15.00 -9.73 5.66
CA ILE A 174 16.39 -9.39 5.96
C ILE A 174 16.45 -9.06 7.45
N VAL A 175 17.32 -9.74 8.18
CA VAL A 175 17.54 -9.53 9.62
C VAL A 175 18.97 -9.01 9.82
N MET A 176 19.13 -7.86 10.44
CA MET A 176 20.44 -7.30 10.81
C MET A 176 20.43 -6.87 12.28
N GLY A 177 20.76 -7.80 13.18
CA GLY A 177 20.63 -7.58 14.62
C GLY A 177 19.17 -7.56 15.04
N ASP A 178 18.75 -6.52 15.76
CA ASP A 178 17.34 -6.33 16.10
C ASP A 178 16.54 -5.65 14.97
N ASP A 179 17.17 -5.04 13.97
CA ASP A 179 16.44 -4.46 12.85
C ASP A 179 16.04 -5.53 11.82
N VAL A 180 14.77 -5.52 11.42
CA VAL A 180 14.20 -6.47 10.46
C VAL A 180 13.49 -5.73 9.34
N TRP A 181 13.77 -6.13 8.10
CA TRP A 181 13.11 -5.62 6.90
C TRP A 181 12.37 -6.72 6.16
N LEU A 182 11.22 -6.32 5.59
CA LEU A 182 10.41 -7.12 4.69
C LEU A 182 10.25 -6.34 3.39
N SER A 183 10.84 -6.81 2.30
CA SER A 183 10.54 -6.29 0.96
C SER A 183 9.40 -7.08 0.33
N LYS A 184 8.37 -6.39 -0.13
CA LYS A 184 7.26 -6.96 -0.90
C LYS A 184 7.20 -6.31 -2.27
N GLU A 185 7.15 -7.15 -3.29
CA GLU A 185 7.02 -6.77 -4.68
C GLU A 185 5.58 -7.04 -5.13
N GLU A 186 4.97 -6.09 -5.82
CA GLU A 186 3.62 -6.16 -6.37
C GLU A 186 3.67 -5.71 -7.83
N MET A 187 3.60 -6.62 -8.79
CA MET A 187 3.50 -6.35 -10.22
C MET A 187 2.17 -6.89 -10.71
N VAL A 188 1.19 -6.00 -10.92
CA VAL A 188 -0.17 -6.38 -11.28
C VAL A 188 -0.59 -5.71 -12.58
N ARG A 189 -1.34 -6.46 -13.40
CA ARG A 189 -2.15 -5.88 -14.48
C ARG A 189 -3.60 -6.19 -14.17
N TYR A 190 -4.49 -5.20 -14.20
CA TYR A 190 -5.89 -5.41 -13.84
C TYR A 190 -6.81 -4.51 -14.68
N ARG A 191 -8.11 -4.81 -14.72
CA ARG A 191 -9.08 -3.92 -15.38
C ARG A 191 -9.48 -2.77 -14.45
N SER A 192 -9.10 -1.54 -14.82
CA SER A 192 -9.47 -0.35 -14.05
C SER A 192 -10.98 -0.11 -14.11
N ALA A 193 -11.65 -0.16 -12.95
CA ALA A 193 -13.08 0.17 -12.84
C ALA A 193 -13.38 1.62 -13.26
N ARG A 194 -12.41 2.52 -13.12
CA ARG A 194 -12.52 3.94 -13.52
C ARG A 194 -12.37 4.13 -15.03
N GLU A 195 -11.43 3.43 -15.65
CA GLU A 195 -11.01 3.69 -17.03
C GLU A 195 -11.48 2.62 -18.04
N GLY A 196 -12.11 1.53 -17.57
CA GLY A 196 -12.63 0.41 -18.37
C GLY A 196 -11.56 -0.47 -19.03
N ARG A 197 -10.36 0.06 -19.20
CA ARG A 197 -9.18 -0.57 -19.81
C ARG A 197 -8.31 -1.30 -18.79
N ARG A 198 -7.42 -2.15 -19.29
CA ARG A 198 -6.34 -2.72 -18.49
C ARG A 198 -5.29 -1.65 -18.19
N VAL A 199 -4.77 -1.70 -16.96
CA VAL A 199 -3.67 -0.85 -16.47
C VAL A 199 -2.61 -1.73 -15.83
N VAL A 200 -1.35 -1.28 -15.83
CA VAL A 200 -0.23 -1.94 -15.14
C VAL A 200 0.26 -1.08 -13.98
N GLU A 201 0.53 -1.74 -12.84
CA GLU A 201 1.16 -1.14 -11.67
C GLU A 201 2.27 -2.07 -11.17
N ASN A 202 3.44 -1.51 -10.86
CA ASN A 202 4.54 -2.18 -10.18
C ASN A 202 4.86 -1.43 -8.90
N ALA A 203 4.99 -2.08 -7.74
CA ALA A 203 5.35 -1.45 -6.48
C ALA A 203 6.29 -2.33 -5.67
N VAL A 204 7.35 -1.74 -5.13
CA VAL A 204 8.25 -2.36 -4.16
C VAL A 204 8.07 -1.63 -2.83
N ARG A 205 7.64 -2.36 -1.81
CA ARG A 205 7.39 -1.85 -0.46
C ARG A 205 8.31 -2.53 0.53
N THR A 206 9.24 -1.78 1.10
CA THR A 206 10.13 -2.27 2.15
C THR A 206 9.62 -1.79 3.51
N TYR A 207 9.17 -2.71 4.33
CA TYR A 207 8.77 -2.50 5.71
C TYR A 207 9.98 -2.65 6.64
N HIS A 208 9.96 -1.96 7.77
CA HIS A 208 10.95 -2.05 8.85
C HIS A 208 10.26 -2.20 10.21
N THR A 209 10.79 -3.10 11.04
CA THR A 209 10.35 -3.41 12.41
C THR A 209 11.51 -3.97 13.25
N SER A 210 11.25 -4.38 14.49
CA SER A 210 12.23 -4.99 15.39
C SER A 210 12.03 -6.52 15.52
N LEU A 211 13.13 -7.27 15.60
CA LEU A 211 13.16 -8.72 15.78
C LEU A 211 12.59 -9.11 17.14
N ALA A 212 12.91 -8.35 18.20
CA ALA A 212 12.33 -8.54 19.51
C ALA A 212 10.80 -8.38 19.51
N GLU A 213 10.25 -7.45 18.71
CA GLU A 213 8.80 -7.35 18.53
C GLU A 213 8.22 -8.54 17.76
N LEU A 214 8.91 -9.00 16.70
CA LEU A 214 8.46 -10.15 15.92
C LEU A 214 8.49 -11.46 16.72
N ASN A 215 9.53 -11.67 17.54
CA ASN A 215 9.70 -12.85 18.39
C ASN A 215 8.68 -12.93 19.54
N ASP A 216 8.10 -11.82 19.97
CA ASP A 216 6.91 -11.83 20.83
C ASP A 216 5.69 -12.28 20.01
N LEU A 217 5.53 -13.59 19.81
CA LEU A 217 4.42 -14.16 19.01
C LEU A 217 3.03 -13.85 19.60
N GLN A 218 2.94 -13.41 20.86
CA GLN A 218 1.68 -13.03 21.50
C GLN A 218 1.32 -11.55 21.28
N ARG A 219 2.29 -10.69 20.92
CA ARG A 219 2.04 -9.28 20.58
C ARG A 219 1.25 -9.18 19.27
N PRO A 220 0.00 -8.66 19.29
CA PRO A 220 -0.87 -8.68 18.12
C PRO A 220 -0.47 -7.68 17.02
N SER A 221 0.40 -6.71 17.30
CA SER A 221 0.83 -5.66 16.39
C SER A 221 2.26 -5.25 16.71
N VAL A 222 3.12 -5.10 15.69
CA VAL A 222 4.50 -4.60 15.85
C VAL A 222 4.62 -3.18 15.31
N SER A 223 5.65 -2.42 15.71
CA SER A 223 5.94 -1.15 15.04
C SER A 223 6.23 -1.38 13.55
N SER A 224 5.78 -0.46 12.71
CA SER A 224 5.96 -0.59 11.25
C SER A 224 6.21 0.78 10.62
N ARG A 225 7.32 0.86 9.90
CA ARG A 225 7.66 1.94 8.97
C ARG A 225 7.78 1.33 7.58
N MET A 226 7.44 2.06 6.53
CA MET A 226 7.46 1.54 5.16
C MET A 226 8.03 2.59 4.21
N VAL A 227 8.82 2.14 3.23
CA VAL A 227 9.23 2.92 2.06
C VAL A 227 8.71 2.22 0.81
N GLU A 228 7.99 2.96 -0.03
CA GLU A 228 7.44 2.48 -1.29
C GLU A 228 8.15 3.18 -2.45
N TYR A 229 8.54 2.40 -3.45
CA TYR A 229 8.78 2.89 -4.81
C TYR A 229 7.79 2.19 -5.73
N ALA A 230 7.02 2.96 -6.49
CA ALA A 230 6.02 2.40 -7.39
C ALA A 230 6.04 3.06 -8.77
N GLN A 231 5.72 2.28 -9.79
CA GLN A 231 5.51 2.70 -11.16
C GLN A 231 4.05 2.45 -11.52
N SER A 232 3.36 3.51 -11.93
CA SER A 232 2.02 3.43 -12.49
C SER A 232 2.00 4.14 -13.83
N GLU A 233 0.98 3.90 -14.63
CA GLU A 233 0.77 4.69 -15.84
C GLU A 233 0.52 6.18 -15.53
N LEU A 234 0.73 7.04 -16.52
CA LEU A 234 0.37 8.46 -16.44
C LEU A 234 -1.16 8.59 -16.33
N PHE A 235 -1.65 9.03 -15.17
CA PHE A 235 -3.08 9.20 -14.95
C PHE A 235 -3.69 10.24 -15.90
N GLY A 236 -4.87 9.94 -16.46
CA GLY A 236 -5.52 10.82 -17.44
C GLY A 236 -5.83 12.24 -16.92
N PHE A 237 -6.01 12.42 -15.60
CA PHE A 237 -6.25 13.75 -15.01
C PHE A 237 -5.03 14.68 -15.08
N LEU A 238 -3.82 14.15 -15.30
CA LEU A 238 -2.62 14.96 -15.51
C LEU A 238 -2.69 15.73 -16.83
N GLY A 239 -3.45 15.22 -17.81
CA GLY A 239 -3.56 15.80 -19.15
C GLY A 239 -2.21 15.89 -19.87
N MET A 240 -1.48 14.77 -19.89
CA MET A 240 -0.24 14.69 -20.68
C MET A 240 -0.56 14.78 -22.18
N PRO A 241 0.32 15.38 -23.00
CA PRO A 241 0.09 15.51 -24.44
C PRO A 241 -0.04 14.15 -25.12
N GLU A 242 -0.88 14.09 -26.16
CA GLU A 242 -1.00 12.89 -27.00
C GLU A 242 0.37 12.53 -27.60
N GLY A 243 0.67 11.22 -27.66
CA GLY A 243 1.96 10.70 -28.10
C GLY A 243 3.10 10.83 -27.07
N ARG A 244 2.98 11.61 -25.98
CA ARG A 244 4.02 11.70 -24.94
C ARG A 244 3.96 10.50 -23.99
N SER A 245 4.48 9.37 -24.44
CA SER A 245 4.56 8.13 -23.67
C SER A 245 5.53 8.23 -22.49
N GLY A 246 5.10 7.76 -21.33
CA GLY A 246 5.87 7.75 -20.08
C GLY A 246 5.09 7.07 -18.96
N HIS A 247 5.66 7.09 -17.76
CA HIS A 247 5.02 6.54 -16.55
C HIS A 247 5.18 7.49 -15.36
N LEU A 248 4.39 7.28 -14.32
CA LEU A 248 4.64 7.87 -13.01
C LEU A 248 5.62 7.00 -12.25
N LEU A 249 6.64 7.61 -11.68
CA LEU A 249 7.41 7.06 -10.57
C LEU A 249 6.91 7.71 -9.27
N TRP A 250 6.64 6.90 -8.27
CA TRP A 250 6.26 7.30 -6.93
C TRP A 250 7.35 6.95 -5.94
N ARG A 251 7.56 7.83 -4.97
CA ARG A 251 8.29 7.51 -3.75
C ARG A 251 7.43 7.90 -2.55
N PHE A 252 7.09 6.94 -1.70
CA PHE A 252 6.32 7.15 -0.48
C PHE A 252 7.12 6.69 0.75
N VAL A 253 6.88 7.35 1.88
CA VAL A 253 7.28 6.87 3.21
C VAL A 253 6.04 6.87 4.10
N SER A 254 5.85 5.83 4.91
CA SER A 254 4.70 5.73 5.81
C SER A 254 5.05 5.08 7.15
N ARG A 255 4.12 5.23 8.10
CA ARG A 255 4.17 4.63 9.43
C ARG A 255 2.79 4.11 9.80
N LYS A 256 2.75 2.99 10.53
CA LYS A 256 1.55 2.50 11.21
C LYS A 256 1.41 3.10 12.62
N HIS A 257 0.19 3.39 12.99
CA HIS A 257 -0.28 4.02 14.21
C HIS A 257 -1.33 3.12 14.89
N GLU A 258 -1.27 3.01 16.22
CA GLU A 258 -2.16 2.12 16.99
C GLU A 258 -3.56 2.72 17.21
N SER A 259 -3.68 4.05 17.18
CA SER A 259 -4.96 4.78 17.32
C SER A 259 -5.12 5.88 16.28
N LEU A 260 -6.34 6.40 16.15
CA LEU A 260 -6.64 7.58 15.33
C LEU A 260 -5.91 8.82 15.87
N ASP A 261 -5.78 8.94 17.19
CA ASP A 261 -5.18 10.12 17.83
C ASP A 261 -3.66 10.24 17.60
N ASP A 262 -2.98 9.13 17.33
CA ASP A 262 -1.56 9.11 16.97
C ASP A 262 -1.29 9.70 15.58
N LEU A 263 -2.32 9.95 14.75
CA LEU A 263 -2.15 10.54 13.43
C LEU A 263 -1.89 12.06 13.50
N PRO A 264 -1.09 12.62 12.55
CA PRO A 264 -0.84 14.05 12.47
C PRO A 264 -2.15 14.87 12.52
N GLY A 265 -2.22 15.84 13.43
CA GLY A 265 -3.47 16.59 13.65
C GLY A 265 -3.92 17.42 12.43
N ASP A 266 -3.01 17.72 11.51
CA ASP A 266 -3.33 18.43 10.26
C ASP A 266 -3.98 17.52 9.21
N ILE A 267 -3.50 16.29 9.02
CA ILE A 267 -4.14 15.33 8.10
C ILE A 267 -5.51 14.92 8.65
N ARG A 268 -5.67 14.76 9.98
CA ARG A 268 -6.97 14.48 10.61
C ARG A 268 -8.00 15.55 10.27
N ARG A 269 -7.69 16.83 10.53
CA ARG A 269 -8.58 17.96 10.19
C ARG A 269 -8.94 18.03 8.71
N GLU A 270 -8.02 17.64 7.82
CA GLU A 270 -8.29 17.62 6.38
C GLU A 270 -9.26 16.50 5.99
N VAL A 271 -9.15 15.33 6.64
CA VAL A 271 -10.16 14.26 6.52
C VAL A 271 -11.49 14.71 7.10
N ASP A 272 -11.53 15.20 8.35
CA ASP A 272 -12.77 15.64 9.01
C ASP A 272 -13.55 16.67 8.17
N ARG A 273 -12.82 17.49 7.39
CA ARG A 273 -13.38 18.55 6.53
C ARG A 273 -13.82 18.07 5.14
N ARG A 274 -13.09 17.14 4.51
CA ARG A 274 -13.36 16.71 3.11
C ARG A 274 -13.94 15.29 2.97
N ASN A 275 -13.76 14.47 4.00
CA ASN A 275 -13.82 13.01 3.98
C ASN A 275 -14.22 12.37 5.33
N PRO A 276 -15.11 12.95 6.16
CA PRO A 276 -15.43 12.40 7.48
C PRO A 276 -15.93 10.94 7.42
N GLU A 277 -16.50 10.52 6.28
CA GLU A 277 -16.92 9.15 6.01
C GLU A 277 -15.79 8.11 6.11
N LEU A 278 -14.52 8.51 5.97
CA LEU A 278 -13.38 7.59 6.14
C LEU A 278 -13.31 7.02 7.57
N TRP A 279 -13.86 7.71 8.55
CA TRP A 279 -13.89 7.28 9.95
C TRP A 279 -15.11 6.40 10.28
N GLU A 280 -16.07 6.24 9.36
CA GLU A 280 -17.22 5.35 9.48
C GLU A 280 -16.80 3.89 9.21
N ILE A 281 -16.01 3.34 10.12
CA ILE A 281 -15.53 1.95 10.03
C ILE A 281 -16.72 0.99 10.23
N PRO A 282 -16.97 0.04 9.30
CA PRO A 282 -18.05 -0.95 9.45
C PRO A 282 -17.93 -1.79 10.73
N GLY A 283 -19.06 -2.41 11.13
CA GLY A 283 -19.14 -3.37 12.23
C GLY A 283 -18.15 -4.52 12.09
#